data_AF-A0A2H5Z021-F1
#
_entry.id   AF-A0A2H5Z021-F1
#
_cell.length_a   1.000
_cell.length_b   1.000
_cell.length_c   1.000
_cell.angle_alpha   90.00
_cell.angle_beta   90.00
_cell.angle_gamma   90.00
#
_symmetry.space_group_name_H-M   'P 1'
#
loop_
_entity.id
_entity.type
_entity.pdbx_description
1 polymer ?
#
loop_
_entity_poly.entity_id
_entity_poly.type
_entity_poly.pdbx_seq_one_letter_code
_entity_poly.pdbx_strand_id
1 'polypeptide(L)'
;MQLDDGTDLMLWQSRDSQQRPIERRGTVAVPDGTTRALEAADIDIRATNTWTSPHSGATYPSGWEITLLPLDLTATVTPLVLDQELQTVRSTGVIYWEGAVSIQAQRSGTRVGGQGYVELTGYAVPVARV
;
A
#
# COMPACT_ATOMS: atom_id res chain seq x y z
N MET A 1 0.50 -2.05 8.15
CA MET A 1 1.39 -0.94 8.53
C MET A 1 1.40 -0.86 10.04
N GLN A 2 2.58 -0.92 10.64
CA GLN A 2 2.77 -0.81 12.09
C GLN A 2 3.46 0.53 12.38
N LEU A 3 2.84 1.36 13.20
CA LEU A 3 3.41 2.63 13.64
C LEU A 3 4.10 2.46 14.99
N ASP A 4 5.14 3.25 15.22
CA ASP A 4 5.96 3.15 16.45
C ASP A 4 5.20 3.53 17.73
N ASP A 5 4.05 4.21 17.60
CA ASP A 5 3.17 4.54 18.72
C ASP A 5 2.25 3.38 19.14
N GLY A 6 2.38 2.21 18.49
CA GLY A 6 1.58 1.01 18.71
C GLY A 6 0.26 0.97 17.93
N THR A 7 0.02 1.95 17.05
CA THR A 7 -1.13 1.92 16.14
C THR A 7 -0.83 1.01 14.94
N ASP A 8 -1.73 0.09 14.65
CA ASP A 8 -1.69 -0.74 13.45
C ASP A 8 -2.76 -0.33 12.44
N LEU A 9 -2.38 -0.29 11.17
CA LEU A 9 -3.25 0.08 10.06
C LEU A 9 -3.22 -1.01 8.98
N MET A 10 -4.41 -1.43 8.54
CA MET A 10 -4.60 -2.22 7.33
C MET A 10 -5.48 -1.39 6.39
N LEU A 11 -5.01 -1.15 5.17
CA LEU A 11 -5.73 -0.40 4.14
C LEU A 11 -5.73 -1.23 2.86
N TRP A 12 -6.83 -1.19 2.11
CA TRP A 12 -6.86 -1.77 0.77
C TRP A 12 -7.68 -0.90 -0.19
N GLN A 13 -7.30 -0.95 -1.47
CA GLN A 13 -7.99 -0.25 -2.57
C GLN A 13 -8.12 -1.20 -3.76
N SER A 14 -9.35 -1.44 -4.22
CA SER A 14 -9.60 -2.12 -5.49
C SER A 14 -9.62 -1.14 -6.66
N ARG A 15 -9.32 -1.65 -7.85
CA ARG A 15 -9.30 -0.87 -9.09
C ARG A 15 -10.01 -1.64 -10.19
N ASP A 16 -10.60 -0.91 -11.13
CA ASP A 16 -11.10 -1.51 -12.36
C ASP A 16 -9.98 -1.82 -13.36
N SER A 17 -10.33 -2.35 -14.53
CA SER A 17 -9.38 -2.66 -15.60
C SER A 17 -8.67 -1.43 -16.20
N GLN A 18 -9.20 -0.23 -15.96
CA GLN A 18 -8.58 1.05 -16.34
C GLN A 18 -7.77 1.65 -15.19
N GLN A 19 -7.50 0.87 -14.13
CA GLN A 19 -6.79 1.29 -12.91
C GLN A 19 -7.49 2.38 -12.10
N ARG A 20 -8.79 2.62 -12.33
CA ARG A 20 -9.57 3.60 -11.57
C ARG A 20 -9.99 2.99 -10.23
N PRO A 21 -9.81 3.69 -9.09
CA PRO A 21 -10.27 3.19 -7.79
C PRO A 21 -11.77 2.91 -7.78
N ILE A 22 -12.17 1.73 -7.30
CA ILE A 22 -13.60 1.36 -7.13
C ILE A 22 -14.00 1.48 -5.66
N GLU A 23 -13.18 0.93 -4.76
CA GLU A 23 -13.46 0.86 -3.33
C GLU A 23 -12.18 1.08 -2.53
N ARG A 24 -12.37 1.63 -1.32
CA ARG A 24 -11.34 1.72 -0.28
C ARG A 24 -11.97 1.31 1.04
N ARG A 25 -11.23 0.56 1.83
CA ARG A 25 -11.55 0.27 3.23
C ARG A 25 -10.27 0.19 4.03
N GLY A 26 -10.43 0.25 5.34
CA GLY A 26 -9.34 -0.04 6.24
C GLY A 26 -9.81 -0.40 7.63
N THR A 27 -8.84 -0.76 8.46
CA THR A 27 -9.00 -0.96 9.88
C THR A 27 -7.84 -0.30 10.58
N VAL A 28 -8.14 0.46 11.63
CA VAL A 28 -7.16 0.89 12.62
C VAL A 28 -7.32 0.02 13.86
N ALA A 29 -6.21 -0.47 14.42
CA ALA A 29 -6.13 -0.93 15.79
C ALA A 29 -5.24 0.04 16.57
N VAL A 30 -5.71 0.52 17.73
CA VAL A 30 -4.93 1.41 18.61
C VAL A 30 -4.27 0.59 19.73
N PRO A 31 -3.31 1.14 20.50
CA PRO A 31 -2.50 0.36 21.44
C PRO A 31 -3.28 -0.40 22.54
N ASP A 32 -4.51 0.01 22.84
CA ASP A 32 -5.39 -0.69 23.78
C ASP A 32 -6.11 -1.91 23.19
N GLY A 33 -5.88 -2.21 21.91
CA GLY A 33 -6.47 -3.32 21.16
C GLY A 33 -7.83 -3.00 20.54
N THR A 34 -8.38 -1.80 20.77
CA THR A 34 -9.64 -1.37 20.15
C THR A 34 -9.45 -1.19 18.65
N THR A 35 -10.36 -1.78 17.88
CA THR A 35 -10.35 -1.67 16.43
C THR A 35 -11.47 -0.77 15.93
N ARG A 36 -11.22 -0.01 14.86
CA ARG A 36 -12.23 0.76 14.16
C ARG A 36 -12.08 0.59 12.64
N ALA A 37 -13.21 0.33 11.98
CA ALA A 37 -13.27 0.30 10.53
C ALA A 37 -13.16 1.73 9.95
N LEU A 38 -12.54 1.83 8.78
CA LEU A 38 -12.40 3.04 7.99
C LEU A 38 -13.13 2.84 6.67
N GLU A 39 -13.97 3.80 6.33
CA GLU A 39 -14.73 3.81 5.09
C GLU A 39 -14.00 4.55 3.99
N ALA A 40 -14.46 4.45 2.75
CA ALA A 40 -13.80 5.07 1.61
C ALA A 40 -13.64 6.59 1.75
N ALA A 41 -14.57 7.27 2.43
CA ALA A 41 -14.51 8.70 2.69
C ALA A 41 -13.44 9.09 3.74
N ASP A 42 -13.00 8.13 4.56
CA ASP A 42 -12.00 8.35 5.60
C ASP A 42 -10.57 8.26 5.05
N ILE A 43 -10.41 7.72 3.84
CA ILE A 43 -9.13 7.26 3.29
C ILE A 43 -8.83 7.98 1.97
N ASP A 44 -7.75 8.75 1.96
CA ASP A 44 -7.11 9.21 0.73
C ASP A 44 -5.76 8.51 0.55
N ILE A 45 -5.50 8.01 -0.66
CA ILE A 45 -4.26 7.33 -1.04
C ILE A 45 -3.81 7.90 -2.39
N ARG A 46 -2.64 8.50 -2.41
CA ARG A 46 -2.04 9.11 -3.59
C ARG A 46 -0.66 8.53 -3.86
N ALA A 47 -0.48 7.88 -4.99
CA ALA A 47 0.85 7.47 -5.44
C ALA A 47 1.71 8.72 -5.71
N THR A 48 2.95 8.72 -5.25
CA THR A 48 3.87 9.85 -5.42
C THR A 48 4.96 9.61 -6.46
N ASN A 49 5.21 8.35 -6.81
CA ASN A 49 6.16 7.97 -7.85
C ASN A 49 5.78 6.62 -8.47
N THR A 50 6.53 6.18 -9.48
CA THR A 50 6.37 4.87 -10.12
C THR A 50 7.72 4.16 -10.28
N TRP A 51 7.66 2.84 -10.43
CA TRP A 51 8.80 2.00 -10.78
C TRP A 51 8.39 1.02 -11.88
N THR A 52 9.21 0.88 -12.90
CA THR A 52 8.99 -0.07 -14.00
C THR A 52 9.87 -1.29 -13.81
N SER A 53 9.26 -2.47 -13.76
CA SER A 53 9.97 -3.73 -13.62
C SER A 53 10.81 -4.03 -14.86
N PRO A 54 12.12 -4.35 -14.71
CA PRO A 54 12.93 -4.84 -15.81
C PRO A 54 12.59 -6.29 -16.18
N HIS A 55 11.84 -7.02 -15.34
CA HIS A 55 11.52 -8.44 -15.56
C HIS A 55 10.23 -8.62 -16.36
N SER A 56 9.20 -7.83 -16.06
CA SER A 56 7.87 -7.94 -16.69
C SER A 56 7.52 -6.76 -17.60
N GLY A 57 8.23 -5.63 -17.48
CA GLY A 57 7.87 -4.37 -18.12
C GLY A 57 6.68 -3.65 -17.48
N ALA A 58 6.07 -4.20 -16.42
CA ALA A 58 4.97 -3.56 -15.72
C ALA A 58 5.43 -2.33 -14.95
N THR A 59 4.56 -1.31 -14.86
CA THR A 59 4.82 -0.10 -14.09
C THR A 59 3.92 -0.07 -12.86
N TYR A 60 4.55 -0.05 -11.69
CA TYR A 60 3.91 -0.06 -10.39
C TYR A 60 3.98 1.34 -9.76
N PRO A 61 2.95 1.78 -8.99
CA PRO A 61 3.14 2.88 -8.06
C PRO A 61 4.23 2.51 -7.04
N SER A 62 5.09 3.47 -6.72
CA SER A 62 6.28 3.25 -5.88
C SER A 62 6.45 4.42 -4.91
N GLY A 63 5.73 4.35 -3.79
CA GLY A 63 5.64 5.46 -2.83
C GLY A 63 4.27 6.09 -2.81
N TRP A 64 3.82 6.49 -1.61
CA TRP A 64 2.46 6.98 -1.38
C TRP A 64 2.43 8.07 -0.32
N GLU A 65 1.48 8.98 -0.50
CA GLU A 65 0.92 9.80 0.57
C GLU A 65 -0.45 9.26 0.93
N ILE A 66 -0.68 9.05 2.22
CA ILE A 66 -1.92 8.51 2.76
C ILE A 66 -2.46 9.48 3.80
N THR A 67 -3.75 9.83 3.70
CA THR A 67 -4.45 10.62 4.72
C THR A 67 -5.60 9.82 5.29
N LEU A 68 -5.67 9.74 6.62
CA LEU A 68 -6.75 9.11 7.36
C LEU A 68 -7.47 10.17 8.22
N LEU A 69 -8.59 10.69 7.71
CA LEU A 69 -9.29 11.84 8.30
C LEU A 69 -9.67 11.63 9.78
N PRO A 70 -10.28 10.49 10.17
CA PRO A 70 -10.74 10.32 11.54
C PRO A 70 -9.62 10.12 12.56
N LEU A 71 -8.36 10.02 12.11
CA LEU A 71 -7.19 9.91 12.98
C LEU A 71 -6.36 11.20 12.98
N ASP A 72 -6.72 12.19 12.15
CA ASP A 72 -5.89 13.36 11.85
C ASP A 72 -4.45 12.92 11.51
N LEU A 73 -4.34 11.89 10.67
CA LEU A 73 -3.09 11.22 10.35
C LEU A 73 -2.77 11.38 8.87
N THR A 74 -1.56 11.84 8.59
CA THR A 74 -0.96 11.83 7.25
C THR A 74 0.30 10.98 7.29
N ALA A 75 0.55 10.18 6.26
CA ALA A 75 1.69 9.28 6.20
C ALA A 75 2.33 9.29 4.82
N THR A 76 3.66 9.41 4.80
CA THR A 76 4.50 9.10 3.64
C THR A 76 4.95 7.65 3.77
N VAL A 77 4.65 6.85 2.76
CA VAL A 77 5.03 5.45 2.66
C VAL A 77 6.05 5.30 1.55
N THR A 78 7.21 4.73 1.84
CA THR A 78 8.34 4.64 0.91
C THR A 78 8.83 3.20 0.81
N PRO A 79 8.92 2.59 -0.40
CA PRO A 79 9.55 1.30 -0.57
C PRO A 79 11.00 1.29 -0.08
N LEU A 80 11.38 0.24 0.67
CA LEU A 80 12.77 0.05 1.08
C LEU A 80 13.66 -0.35 -0.11
N VAL A 81 13.09 -1.11 -1.04
CA VAL A 81 13.70 -1.54 -2.30
C VAL A 81 12.67 -1.39 -3.41
N LEU A 82 13.10 -0.98 -4.61
CA LEU A 82 12.21 -0.80 -5.75
C LEU A 82 11.81 -2.14 -6.38
N ASP A 83 12.78 -3.02 -6.61
CA ASP A 83 12.58 -4.33 -7.23
C ASP A 83 12.17 -5.37 -6.18
N GLN A 84 10.88 -5.41 -5.90
CA GLN A 84 10.23 -6.40 -5.04
C GLN A 84 9.08 -7.10 -5.80
N GLU A 85 9.27 -7.29 -7.11
CA GLU A 85 8.29 -7.99 -7.96
C GLU A 85 8.43 -9.52 -7.80
N LEU A 86 7.31 -10.18 -7.48
CA LEU A 86 7.22 -11.61 -7.32
C LEU A 86 6.58 -12.27 -8.55
N GLN A 87 7.40 -13.03 -9.28
CA GLN A 87 7.01 -13.76 -10.48
C GLN A 87 6.44 -15.15 -10.12
N THR A 88 5.11 -15.27 -9.99
CA THR A 88 4.45 -16.55 -9.65
C THR A 88 3.80 -17.27 -10.84
N VAL A 89 4.27 -16.97 -12.06
CA VAL A 89 3.74 -17.53 -13.33
C VAL A 89 3.66 -19.06 -13.37
N ARG A 90 4.49 -19.76 -12.60
CA ARG A 90 4.53 -21.24 -12.51
C ARG A 90 3.63 -21.83 -11.42
N SER A 91 2.92 -21.01 -10.65
CA SER A 91 2.02 -21.46 -9.58
C SER A 91 0.63 -20.83 -9.73
N THR A 92 0.41 -19.64 -9.16
CA THR A 92 -0.92 -19.00 -9.19
C THR A 92 -1.18 -18.22 -10.48
N GLY A 93 -0.12 -17.95 -11.26
CA GLY A 93 -0.25 -17.23 -12.52
C GLY A 93 -0.44 -15.71 -12.34
N VAL A 94 -0.25 -15.17 -11.14
CA VAL A 94 -0.40 -13.73 -10.86
C VAL A 94 0.97 -13.12 -10.53
N ILE A 95 1.35 -12.04 -11.20
CA ILE A 95 2.57 -11.32 -10.85
C ILE A 95 2.20 -10.24 -9.82
N TYR A 96 2.89 -10.28 -8.68
CA TYR A 96 2.69 -9.35 -7.58
C TYR A 96 3.86 -8.38 -7.50
N TRP A 97 3.63 -7.18 -6.98
CA TRP A 97 4.70 -6.43 -6.31
C TRP A 97 4.42 -6.51 -4.82
N GLU A 98 5.39 -6.97 -4.06
CA GLU A 98 5.21 -7.46 -2.71
C GLU A 98 6.38 -6.93 -1.89
N GLY A 99 6.20 -5.73 -1.32
CA GLY A 99 7.35 -4.96 -0.88
C GLY A 99 7.25 -4.38 0.52
N ALA A 100 8.35 -4.53 1.25
CA ALA A 100 8.58 -3.85 2.51
C ALA A 100 8.70 -2.34 2.30
N VAL A 101 8.08 -1.57 3.20
CA VAL A 101 8.03 -0.11 3.16
C VAL A 101 8.38 0.49 4.52
N SER A 102 9.04 1.64 4.53
CA SER A 102 9.14 2.53 5.69
C SER A 102 7.99 3.53 5.70
N ILE A 103 7.60 3.98 6.89
CA ILE A 103 6.51 4.92 7.10
C ILE A 103 7.01 6.11 7.92
N GLN A 104 6.66 7.31 7.47
CA GLN A 104 6.78 8.54 8.26
C GLN A 104 5.41 9.18 8.34
N ALA A 105 4.82 9.15 9.52
CA ALA A 105 3.50 9.70 9.78
C ALA A 105 3.56 10.98 10.61
N GLN A 106 2.54 11.81 10.47
CA GLN A 106 2.22 12.91 11.36
C GLN A 106 0.79 12.75 11.85
N ARG A 107 0.61 12.77 13.17
CA ARG A 107 -0.68 12.68 13.84
C ARG A 107 -0.83 13.85 14.80
N SER A 108 -1.77 14.74 14.53
CA SER A 108 -2.01 15.95 15.34
C SER A 108 -0.71 16.71 15.66
N GLY A 109 0.15 16.90 14.65
CA GLY A 109 1.43 17.60 14.74
C GLY A 109 2.59 16.79 15.34
N THR A 110 2.36 15.57 15.81
CA THR A 110 3.41 14.68 16.33
C THR A 110 3.88 13.72 15.24
N ARG A 111 5.21 13.63 15.05
CA ARG A 111 5.80 12.68 14.10
C ARG A 111 5.84 11.28 14.72
N VAL A 112 5.47 10.28 13.93
CA VAL A 112 5.49 8.86 14.30
C VAL A 112 6.12 8.09 13.15
N GLY A 113 7.13 7.27 13.44
CA GLY A 113 7.72 6.37 12.47
C GLY A 113 6.90 5.11 12.29
N GLY A 114 7.36 4.23 11.42
CA GLY A 114 6.78 2.91 11.29
C GLY A 114 7.32 2.13 10.10
N GLN A 115 6.76 0.94 9.93
CA GLN A 115 7.13 0.01 8.88
C GLN A 115 5.89 -0.72 8.38
N GLY A 116 6.00 -1.37 7.24
CA GLY A 116 4.90 -2.17 6.74
C GLY A 116 5.22 -2.91 5.46
N TYR A 117 4.16 -3.28 4.79
CA TYR A 117 4.20 -4.01 3.55
C TYR A 117 3.09 -3.49 2.64
N VAL A 118 3.38 -3.43 1.34
CA VAL A 118 2.40 -3.10 0.30
C VAL A 118 2.40 -4.24 -0.71
N GLU A 119 1.20 -4.72 -1.02
CA GLU A 119 0.95 -5.70 -2.06
C GLU A 119 0.21 -5.03 -3.22
N LEU A 120 0.67 -5.24 -4.44
CA LEU A 120 0.07 -4.72 -5.66
C LEU A 120 -0.14 -5.85 -6.66
N THR A 121 -1.35 -5.94 -7.20
CA THR A 121 -1.72 -6.90 -8.24
C THR A 121 -2.38 -6.19 -9.43
N GLY A 122 -2.40 -6.88 -10.57
CA GLY A 122 -3.09 -6.39 -11.77
C GLY A 122 -2.35 -5.29 -12.55
N TYR A 123 -1.05 -5.10 -12.29
CA TYR A 123 -0.17 -4.19 -13.05
C TYR A 123 0.63 -4.90 -14.14
N ALA A 124 0.91 -6.18 -13.95
CA ALA A 124 1.59 -7.02 -14.92
C ALA A 124 0.60 -8.02 -15.53
N VAL A 125 0.74 -8.25 -16.84
CA VAL A 125 0.07 -9.34 -17.52
C VAL A 125 1.03 -10.54 -17.53
N PRO A 126 0.64 -11.70 -16.98
CA PRO A 126 1.44 -12.91 -17.08
C PRO A 126 1.62 -13.27 -18.55
N VAL A 127 2.84 -13.16 -19.07
CA VAL A 127 3.14 -13.68 -20.41
C VAL A 127 3.47 -15.16 -20.26
N ALA A 128 2.58 -16.05 -20.71
CA ALA A 128 2.93 -17.45 -20.87
C ALA A 128 4.03 -17.53 -21.93
N ARG A 129 5.24 -17.98 -21.54
CA ARG A 129 6.26 -18.35 -22.53
C ARG A 129 5.78 -19.64 -23.22
N VAL A 130 5.51 -19.55 -24.52
CA VAL A 130 5.27 -20.69 -25.42
C VAL A 130 6.59 -21.40 -25.70
#